data_AF-A0A453RSD3-F1
#
_entry.id   AF-A0A453RSD3-F1
#
_cell.length_a   1.000
_cell.length_b   1.000
_cell.length_c   1.000
_cell.angle_alpha   90.00
_cell.angle_beta   90.00
_cell.angle_gamma   90.00
#
_symmetry.space_group_name_H-M   'P 1'
#
loop_
_entity.id
_entity.type
_entity.pdbx_description
1 polymer ?
#
loop_
_entity_poly.entity_id
_entity_poly.type
_entity_poly.pdbx_seq_one_letter_code
_entity_poly.pdbx_strand_id
1 'polypeptide(L)'
;MGEDGQIRRDRVIIDTDPGIDDSMTILMAFGEPNVEIIGLTTIFGNVTTEYATRNALLLCERAGHPEVPVAEGSPEPLKGGEPRVADFVHGSDGLGNLSLPAPTTKKVEESAAEFMVNKVSQFPGEISVLALGPLTNVALAIKRDSSFASKVKKIVVLGGAFFAAGNVNPAAEANIYGDPDAADVVFTSGADIDVVGINITTQCCFTDEDLLELKNSKGVHTQFLCDMCKFYRDWHEKSDGFQGIL
;
A
#
# COMPACT_ATOMS: atom_id res chain seq x y z
N MET A 1 -26.66 6.34 -7.20
CA MET A 1 -27.62 6.10 -6.09
C MET A 1 -28.18 4.70 -6.29
N GLY A 2 -27.96 3.79 -5.35
CA GLY A 2 -28.60 2.47 -5.34
C GLY A 2 -30.01 2.55 -4.75
N GLU A 3 -30.87 1.59 -5.06
CA GLU A 3 -32.32 1.63 -4.84
C GLU A 3 -32.79 1.76 -3.36
N ASP A 4 -31.91 1.65 -2.36
CA ASP A 4 -32.28 1.68 -0.93
C ASP A 4 -31.64 2.81 -0.10
N GLY A 5 -31.09 3.86 -0.73
CA GLY A 5 -30.52 5.00 0.02
C GLY A 5 -29.26 4.68 0.86
N GLN A 6 -28.77 3.43 0.80
CA GLN A 6 -27.44 3.06 1.27
C GLN A 6 -26.38 3.52 0.26
N ILE A 7 -25.36 4.21 0.77
CA ILE A 7 -24.16 4.53 -0.01
C ILE A 7 -23.54 3.20 -0.45
N ARG A 8 -23.46 2.97 -1.76
CA ARG A 8 -22.75 1.80 -2.31
C ARG A 8 -21.27 2.02 -2.05
N ARG A 9 -20.69 1.23 -1.15
CA ARG A 9 -19.26 1.27 -0.86
C ARG A 9 -18.48 0.41 -1.84
N ASP A 10 -17.34 0.92 -2.28
CA ASP A 10 -16.36 0.16 -3.04
C ASP A 10 -15.57 -0.72 -2.08
N ARG A 11 -15.63 -2.04 -2.31
CA ARG A 11 -14.89 -3.02 -1.52
C ARG A 11 -13.46 -3.09 -2.01
N VAL A 12 -12.51 -2.90 -1.09
CA VAL A 12 -11.09 -2.82 -1.41
C VAL A 12 -10.30 -3.79 -0.53
N ILE A 13 -9.39 -4.54 -1.16
CA ILE A 13 -8.24 -5.13 -0.47
C ILE A 13 -7.05 -4.23 -0.76
N ILE A 14 -6.31 -3.81 0.26
CA ILE A 14 -5.11 -3.00 0.10
C ILE A 14 -3.90 -3.91 0.29
N ASP A 15 -3.11 -4.08 -0.76
CA ASP A 15 -1.83 -4.80 -0.75
C ASP A 15 -0.69 -3.80 -0.57
N THR A 16 0.00 -3.85 0.56
CA THR A 16 0.80 -2.72 1.06
C THR A 16 2.02 -3.21 1.83
N ASP A 17 3.04 -2.39 1.88
CA ASP A 17 4.29 -2.61 2.60
C ASP A 17 4.53 -1.49 3.62
N PRO A 18 3.62 -1.27 4.61
CA PRO A 18 3.38 0.04 5.19
C PRO A 18 4.62 0.86 5.54
N GLY A 19 4.96 1.73 4.60
CA GLY A 19 5.78 2.92 4.77
C GLY A 19 4.94 4.11 5.21
N ILE A 20 5.60 5.26 5.35
CA ILE A 20 4.99 6.53 5.73
C ILE A 20 3.82 6.95 4.81
N ASP A 21 3.99 6.83 3.49
CA ASP A 21 3.00 7.14 2.44
C ASP A 21 1.88 6.08 2.35
N ASP A 22 2.19 4.79 2.45
CA ASP A 22 1.17 3.74 2.62
C ASP A 22 0.29 4.04 3.83
N SER A 23 0.90 4.42 4.96
CA SER A 23 0.19 4.72 6.20
C SER A 23 -0.76 5.90 6.03
N MET A 24 -0.36 6.93 5.26
CA MET A 24 -1.26 8.01 4.87
C MET A 24 -2.46 7.47 4.08
N THR A 25 -2.20 6.65 3.07
CA THR A 25 -3.24 6.08 2.19
C THR A 25 -4.22 5.19 2.97
N ILE A 26 -3.73 4.31 3.84
CA ILE A 26 -4.55 3.41 4.66
C ILE A 26 -5.45 4.21 5.60
N LEU A 27 -4.90 5.22 6.30
CA LEU A 27 -5.68 6.05 7.21
C LEU A 27 -6.69 6.94 6.47
N MET A 28 -6.36 7.40 5.27
CA MET A 28 -7.32 8.07 4.38
C MET A 28 -8.44 7.13 3.96
N ALA A 29 -8.12 5.89 3.57
CA ALA A 29 -9.10 4.90 3.14
C ALA A 29 -10.07 4.50 4.27
N PHE A 30 -9.59 4.39 5.51
CA PHE A 30 -10.46 4.20 6.69
C PHE A 30 -11.40 5.40 6.94
N GLY A 31 -10.97 6.62 6.57
CA GLY A 31 -11.78 7.83 6.68
C GLY A 31 -12.77 8.07 5.54
N GLU A 32 -12.67 7.32 4.43
CA GLU A 32 -13.46 7.53 3.22
C GLU A 32 -14.80 6.79 3.30
N PRO A 33 -15.96 7.49 3.39
CA PRO A 33 -17.27 6.86 3.61
C PRO A 33 -17.73 5.93 2.48
N ASN A 34 -17.16 6.10 1.27
CA ASN A 34 -17.46 5.29 0.10
C ASN A 34 -16.55 4.06 -0.04
N VAL A 35 -15.57 3.85 0.85
CA VAL A 35 -14.67 2.70 0.81
C VAL A 35 -15.00 1.73 1.94
N GLU A 36 -15.00 0.44 1.62
CA GLU A 36 -15.09 -0.65 2.59
C GLU A 36 -13.80 -1.48 2.47
N ILE A 37 -12.93 -1.40 3.48
CA ILE A 37 -11.70 -2.19 3.52
C ILE A 37 -12.05 -3.61 3.96
N ILE A 38 -11.88 -4.57 3.05
CA ILE A 38 -12.15 -6.00 3.27
C ILE A 38 -11.00 -6.68 4.03
N GLY A 39 -9.79 -6.15 3.86
CA GLY A 39 -8.58 -6.62 4.52
C GLY A 39 -7.36 -5.88 3.99
N LEU A 40 -6.28 -5.97 4.76
CA LEU A 40 -4.95 -5.57 4.32
C LEU A 40 -4.14 -6.83 4.03
N THR A 41 -3.41 -6.83 2.92
CA THR A 41 -2.38 -7.83 2.64
C THR A 41 -1.02 -7.16 2.70
N THR A 42 -0.04 -7.82 3.31
CA THR A 42 1.28 -7.20 3.52
C THR A 42 2.37 -7.80 2.66
N ILE A 43 3.28 -6.95 2.19
CA ILE A 43 4.41 -7.34 1.33
C ILE A 43 5.70 -6.63 1.79
N PHE A 44 6.85 -7.05 1.26
CA PHE A 44 8.12 -6.32 1.43
C PHE A 44 8.18 -5.12 0.48
N GLY A 45 9.05 -4.16 0.76
CA GLY A 45 9.34 -3.04 -0.14
C GLY A 45 9.96 -1.88 0.65
N ASN A 46 9.15 -1.04 1.25
CA ASN A 46 9.59 0.00 2.18
C ASN A 46 10.25 -0.61 3.43
N VAL A 47 9.71 -1.74 3.90
CA VAL A 47 10.23 -2.55 5.01
C VAL A 47 10.17 -4.05 4.65
N THR A 48 10.66 -4.91 5.55
CA THR A 48 10.45 -6.35 5.41
C THR A 48 8.97 -6.70 5.60
N THR A 49 8.52 -7.82 5.04
CA THR A 49 7.12 -8.27 5.18
C THR A 49 6.68 -8.39 6.64
N GLU A 50 7.57 -8.79 7.55
CA GLU A 50 7.27 -8.88 8.99
C GLU A 50 6.97 -7.49 9.60
N TYR A 51 7.79 -6.48 9.28
CA TYR A 51 7.55 -5.12 9.73
C TYR A 51 6.30 -4.53 9.07
N ALA A 52 6.06 -4.82 7.78
CA ALA A 52 4.84 -4.42 7.08
C ALA A 52 3.59 -4.98 7.78
N THR A 53 3.58 -6.27 8.11
CA THR A 53 2.50 -6.92 8.89
C THR A 53 2.29 -6.23 10.24
N ARG A 54 3.36 -6.00 11.00
CA ARG A 54 3.28 -5.31 12.29
C ARG A 54 2.66 -3.91 12.13
N ASN A 55 3.10 -3.16 11.13
CA ASN A 55 2.64 -1.79 10.88
C ASN A 55 1.17 -1.77 10.42
N ALA A 56 0.76 -2.67 9.53
CA ALA A 56 -0.63 -2.81 9.10
C ALA A 56 -1.58 -3.07 10.28
N LEU A 57 -1.20 -3.97 11.19
CA LEU A 57 -1.98 -4.25 12.42
C LEU A 57 -2.10 -3.00 13.30
N LEU A 58 -1.01 -2.26 13.50
CA LEU A 58 -1.02 -1.01 14.26
C LEU A 58 -1.91 0.06 13.62
N LEU A 59 -1.90 0.16 12.29
CA LEU A 59 -2.74 1.10 11.55
C LEU A 59 -4.23 0.73 11.68
N CYS A 60 -4.59 -0.55 11.58
CA CYS A 60 -5.96 -1.02 11.83
C CYS A 60 -6.43 -0.69 13.26
N GLU A 61 -5.61 -0.99 14.28
CA GLU A 61 -5.93 -0.65 15.68
C GLU A 61 -6.08 0.86 15.86
N ARG A 62 -5.16 1.65 15.29
CA ARG A 62 -5.16 3.11 15.38
C ARG A 62 -6.36 3.73 14.69
N ALA A 63 -6.79 3.18 13.56
CA ALA A 63 -7.98 3.60 12.83
C ALA A 63 -9.29 3.24 13.56
N GLY A 64 -9.22 2.46 14.64
CA GLY A 64 -10.41 1.97 15.36
C GLY A 64 -11.09 0.78 14.68
N HIS A 65 -10.34 0.09 13.79
CA HIS A 65 -10.81 -1.05 12.99
C HIS A 65 -9.97 -2.32 13.24
N PRO A 66 -9.79 -2.76 14.50
CA PRO A 66 -8.98 -3.96 14.81
C PRO A 66 -9.58 -5.26 14.26
N GLU A 67 -10.85 -5.24 13.83
CA GLU A 67 -11.53 -6.36 13.20
C GLU A 67 -11.13 -6.61 11.75
N VAL A 68 -10.50 -5.62 11.08
CA VAL A 68 -10.08 -5.75 9.69
C VAL A 68 -8.91 -6.74 9.61
N PRO A 69 -9.05 -7.83 8.84
CA PRO A 69 -8.03 -8.87 8.77
C PRO A 69 -6.77 -8.35 8.08
N VAL A 70 -5.62 -8.72 8.64
CA VAL A 70 -4.30 -8.51 8.04
C VAL A 70 -3.73 -9.87 7.66
N ALA A 71 -3.51 -10.12 6.37
CA ALA A 71 -2.94 -11.37 5.87
C ALA A 71 -1.49 -11.14 5.40
N GLU A 72 -0.55 -11.89 5.98
CA GLU A 72 0.86 -11.74 5.64
C GLU A 72 1.18 -12.39 4.29
N GLY A 73 1.92 -11.67 3.46
CA GLY A 73 2.30 -12.12 2.12
C GLY A 73 3.69 -12.71 2.03
N SER A 74 4.24 -12.69 0.81
CA SER A 74 5.54 -13.26 0.52
C SER A 74 6.67 -12.52 1.27
N PRO A 75 7.67 -13.22 1.84
CA PRO A 75 8.86 -12.58 2.40
C PRO A 75 9.92 -12.23 1.34
N GLU A 76 9.74 -12.66 0.08
CA GLU A 76 10.71 -12.52 -1.01
C GLU A 76 10.02 -12.37 -2.39
N PRO A 77 10.68 -11.80 -3.40
CA PRO A 77 10.13 -11.74 -4.77
C PRO A 77 9.97 -13.15 -5.37
N LEU A 78 9.22 -13.27 -6.45
CA LEU A 78 8.91 -14.52 -7.15
C LEU A 78 10.16 -15.32 -7.57
N LYS A 79 11.24 -14.63 -7.93
CA LYS A 79 12.53 -15.26 -8.29
C LYS A 79 13.34 -15.74 -7.07
N GLY A 80 12.86 -15.47 -5.86
CA GLY A 80 13.53 -15.71 -4.59
C GLY A 80 14.65 -14.72 -4.27
N GLY A 81 15.12 -14.76 -3.03
CA GLY A 81 16.25 -13.98 -2.55
C GLY A 81 15.86 -12.86 -1.58
N GLU A 82 16.86 -12.30 -0.90
CA GLU A 82 16.63 -11.25 0.10
C GLU A 82 16.08 -9.97 -0.57
N PRO A 83 14.89 -9.50 -0.19
CA PRO A 83 14.32 -8.28 -0.76
C PRO A 83 15.14 -7.07 -0.35
N ARG A 84 15.24 -6.09 -1.24
CA ARG A 84 15.79 -4.77 -0.88
C ARG A 84 14.71 -3.98 -0.17
N VAL A 85 15.05 -3.40 0.97
CA VAL A 85 14.14 -2.54 1.74
C VAL A 85 14.56 -1.07 1.70
N ALA A 86 13.61 -0.15 1.71
CA ALA A 86 13.84 1.30 1.66
C ALA A 86 13.84 1.96 3.05
N ASP A 87 14.51 1.33 4.03
CA ASP A 87 14.60 1.79 5.42
C ASP A 87 15.24 3.19 5.57
N PHE A 88 16.10 3.58 4.63
CA PHE A 88 16.70 4.91 4.56
C PHE A 88 15.70 6.02 4.19
N VAL A 89 14.53 5.68 3.65
CA VAL A 89 13.44 6.61 3.30
C VAL A 89 12.33 6.58 4.35
N HIS A 90 11.94 5.40 4.82
CA HIS A 90 10.78 5.24 5.73
C HIS A 90 11.15 5.02 7.21
N GLY A 91 12.45 4.89 7.52
CA GLY A 91 12.95 4.56 8.85
C GLY A 91 13.09 3.05 9.05
N SER A 92 13.81 2.66 10.11
CA SER A 92 14.10 1.24 10.40
C SER A 92 12.86 0.42 10.76
N ASP A 93 11.79 1.09 11.21
CA ASP A 93 10.50 0.48 11.50
C ASP A 93 9.43 0.76 10.41
N GLY A 94 9.77 1.48 9.34
CA GLY A 94 8.86 1.89 8.26
C GLY A 94 7.91 3.05 8.59
N LEU A 95 7.90 3.51 9.85
CA LEU A 95 6.98 4.54 10.35
C LEU A 95 7.74 5.73 10.91
N GLY A 96 8.89 6.10 10.33
CA GLY A 96 9.66 7.27 10.74
C GLY A 96 10.35 7.15 12.11
N ASN A 97 10.58 5.93 12.60
CA ASN A 97 11.24 5.62 13.89
C ASN A 97 10.49 6.16 15.12
N LEU A 98 9.15 6.12 15.10
CA LEU A 98 8.31 6.67 16.17
C LEU A 98 8.30 5.83 17.46
N SER A 99 8.99 4.69 17.51
CA SER A 99 9.07 3.84 18.71
C SER A 99 7.70 3.44 19.27
N LEU A 100 6.80 3.03 18.37
CA LEU A 100 5.43 2.65 18.72
C LEU A 100 5.37 1.31 19.48
N PRO A 101 4.36 1.11 20.37
CA PRO A 101 4.14 -0.19 20.98
C PRO A 101 3.87 -1.28 19.93
N ALA A 102 4.02 -2.54 20.32
CA ALA A 102 3.60 -3.65 19.47
C ALA A 102 2.06 -3.71 19.38
N PRO A 103 1.49 -4.14 18.24
CA PRO A 103 0.05 -4.36 18.12
C PRO A 103 -0.41 -5.48 19.05
N THR A 104 -1.66 -5.42 19.48
CA THR A 104 -2.31 -6.44 20.32
C THR A 104 -3.06 -7.49 19.51
N THR A 105 -3.50 -7.10 18.31
CA THR A 105 -4.12 -7.93 17.28
C THR A 105 -3.08 -8.80 16.58
N LYS A 106 -3.56 -9.79 15.84
CA LYS A 106 -2.72 -10.75 15.11
C LYS A 106 -3.16 -10.82 13.66
N LYS A 107 -2.20 -11.09 12.78
CA LYS A 107 -2.49 -11.49 11.40
C LYS A 107 -3.36 -12.75 11.37
N VAL A 108 -4.10 -12.92 10.29
CA VAL A 108 -4.79 -14.18 9.99
C VAL A 108 -3.77 -15.24 9.56
N GLU A 109 -4.15 -16.52 9.66
CA GLU A 109 -3.26 -17.65 9.32
C GLU A 109 -3.12 -17.87 7.81
N GLU A 110 -4.10 -17.43 7.00
CA GLU A 110 -4.01 -17.53 5.55
C GLU A 110 -2.99 -16.56 4.98
N SER A 111 -2.25 -16.99 3.95
CA SER A 111 -1.33 -16.11 3.23
C SER A 111 -2.08 -15.01 2.46
N ALA A 112 -1.43 -13.89 2.18
CA ALA A 112 -2.02 -12.79 1.39
C ALA A 112 -2.64 -13.25 0.06
N ALA A 113 -1.94 -14.12 -0.69
CA ALA A 113 -2.45 -14.65 -1.96
C ALA A 113 -3.68 -15.55 -1.76
N GLU A 114 -3.72 -16.36 -0.71
CA GLU A 114 -4.90 -17.15 -0.35
C GLU A 114 -6.07 -16.25 0.05
N PHE A 115 -5.81 -15.26 0.89
CA PHE A 115 -6.79 -14.27 1.32
C PHE A 115 -7.44 -13.56 0.12
N MET A 116 -6.63 -13.05 -0.81
CA MET A 116 -7.12 -12.39 -2.02
C MET A 116 -7.99 -13.33 -2.86
N VAL A 117 -7.52 -14.54 -3.15
CA VAL A 117 -8.27 -15.53 -3.95
C VAL A 117 -9.60 -15.87 -3.29
N ASN A 118 -9.60 -16.10 -1.97
CA ASN A 118 -10.79 -16.45 -1.20
C ASN A 118 -11.82 -15.31 -1.26
N LYS A 119 -11.40 -14.08 -0.94
CA LYS A 119 -12.30 -12.91 -0.90
C LYS A 119 -12.83 -12.56 -2.29
N VAL A 120 -11.97 -12.50 -3.31
CA VAL A 120 -12.39 -12.19 -4.69
C VAL A 120 -13.32 -13.28 -5.24
N SER A 121 -13.10 -14.55 -4.89
CA SER A 121 -14.02 -15.63 -5.29
C SER A 121 -15.36 -15.59 -4.57
N GLN A 122 -15.39 -15.08 -3.34
CA GLN A 122 -16.63 -14.90 -2.57
C GLN A 122 -17.50 -13.78 -3.15
N PHE A 123 -16.88 -12.75 -3.75
CA PHE A 123 -17.57 -11.59 -4.32
C PHE A 123 -17.06 -11.24 -5.73
N PRO A 124 -17.28 -12.10 -6.74
CA PRO A 124 -16.77 -11.87 -8.10
C PRO A 124 -17.30 -10.57 -8.70
N GLY A 125 -16.41 -9.73 -9.22
CA GLY A 125 -16.72 -8.45 -9.84
C GLY A 125 -16.98 -7.31 -8.84
N GLU A 126 -16.84 -7.54 -7.53
CA GLU A 126 -17.13 -6.53 -6.50
C GLU A 126 -15.88 -5.97 -5.82
N ILE A 127 -14.82 -6.78 -5.65
CA ILE A 127 -13.62 -6.38 -4.90
C ILE A 127 -12.56 -5.81 -5.84
N SER A 128 -12.08 -4.61 -5.51
CA SER A 128 -10.88 -4.02 -6.13
C SER A 128 -9.65 -4.30 -5.27
N VAL A 129 -8.50 -4.48 -5.89
CA VAL A 129 -7.20 -4.58 -5.21
C VAL A 129 -6.45 -3.28 -5.42
N LEU A 130 -6.08 -2.60 -4.34
CA LEU A 130 -5.19 -1.45 -4.37
C LEU A 130 -3.78 -1.93 -4.00
N ALA A 131 -2.91 -2.08 -4.97
CA ALA A 131 -1.53 -2.52 -4.79
C ALA A 131 -0.60 -1.31 -4.63
N LEU A 132 -0.13 -1.10 -3.40
CA LEU A 132 0.73 0.00 -2.98
C LEU A 132 2.22 -0.39 -2.91
N GLY A 133 2.53 -1.70 -2.94
CA GLY A 133 3.89 -2.24 -2.93
C GLY A 133 4.23 -3.15 -4.12
N PRO A 134 5.33 -3.91 -4.05
CA PRO A 134 5.67 -4.94 -5.03
C PRO A 134 4.55 -5.94 -5.30
N LEU A 135 4.34 -6.26 -6.57
CA LEU A 135 3.16 -7.00 -7.07
C LEU A 135 3.18 -8.51 -6.78
N THR A 136 4.07 -8.98 -5.92
CA THR A 136 4.32 -10.40 -5.64
C THR A 136 3.06 -11.12 -5.18
N ASN A 137 2.32 -10.56 -4.21
CA ASN A 137 1.10 -11.18 -3.68
C ASN A 137 0.02 -11.30 -4.76
N VAL A 138 -0.18 -10.24 -5.55
CA VAL A 138 -1.16 -10.21 -6.64
C VAL A 138 -0.79 -11.22 -7.74
N ALA A 139 0.49 -11.30 -8.12
CA ALA A 139 0.97 -12.28 -9.08
C ALA A 139 0.80 -13.72 -8.57
N LEU A 140 1.06 -13.97 -7.28
CA LEU A 140 0.82 -15.27 -6.65
C LEU A 140 -0.68 -15.61 -6.63
N ALA A 141 -1.57 -14.65 -6.37
CA ALA A 141 -3.01 -14.87 -6.43
C ALA A 141 -3.47 -15.27 -7.85
N ILE A 142 -2.97 -14.58 -8.88
CA ILE A 142 -3.23 -14.91 -10.29
C ILE A 142 -2.69 -16.30 -10.66
N LYS A 143 -1.48 -16.64 -10.23
CA LYS A 143 -0.89 -17.97 -10.48
C LYS A 143 -1.63 -19.08 -9.74
N ARG A 144 -2.16 -18.80 -8.55
CA ARG A 144 -2.90 -19.75 -7.73
C ARG A 144 -4.28 -20.05 -8.30
N ASP A 145 -4.93 -19.04 -8.86
CA ASP A 145 -6.25 -19.16 -9.47
C ASP A 145 -6.30 -18.43 -10.81
N SER A 146 -6.25 -19.19 -11.90
CA SER A 146 -6.31 -18.67 -13.28
C SER A 146 -7.57 -17.84 -13.59
N SER A 147 -8.64 -17.97 -12.79
CA SER A 147 -9.86 -17.16 -12.93
C SER A 147 -9.82 -15.86 -12.13
N PHE A 148 -8.83 -15.65 -11.26
CA PHE A 148 -8.70 -14.48 -10.39
C PHE A 148 -8.79 -13.17 -11.19
N ALA A 149 -8.03 -13.07 -12.29
CA ALA A 149 -8.00 -11.88 -13.15
C ALA A 149 -9.40 -11.51 -13.72
N SER A 150 -10.26 -12.50 -13.94
CA SER A 150 -11.64 -12.28 -14.43
C SER A 150 -12.65 -12.00 -13.31
N LYS A 151 -12.30 -12.31 -12.06
CA LYS A 151 -13.17 -12.16 -10.88
C LYS A 151 -12.86 -10.91 -10.09
N VAL A 152 -11.63 -10.40 -10.10
CA VAL A 152 -11.31 -9.12 -9.47
C VAL A 152 -12.02 -8.01 -10.23
N LYS A 153 -12.64 -7.06 -9.52
CA LYS A 153 -13.33 -5.93 -10.14
C LYS A 153 -12.34 -5.05 -10.91
N LYS A 154 -11.21 -4.74 -10.26
CA LYS A 154 -10.14 -3.89 -10.76
C LYS A 154 -8.89 -4.07 -9.91
N ILE A 155 -7.71 -3.94 -10.50
CA ILE A 155 -6.44 -3.81 -9.79
C ILE A 155 -5.90 -2.39 -10.04
N VAL A 156 -5.76 -1.59 -9.00
CA VAL A 156 -5.12 -0.27 -9.07
C VAL A 156 -3.71 -0.42 -8.53
N VAL A 157 -2.70 -0.14 -9.36
CA VAL A 157 -1.29 -0.32 -9.05
C VAL A 157 -0.62 1.03 -8.86
N LEU A 158 -0.02 1.28 -7.70
CA LEU A 158 0.99 2.31 -7.52
C LEU A 158 2.33 1.75 -7.98
N GLY A 159 2.84 2.23 -9.10
CA GLY A 159 4.16 1.81 -9.57
C GLY A 159 4.43 2.08 -11.05
N GLY A 160 5.71 1.96 -11.41
CA GLY A 160 6.21 2.16 -12.75
C GLY A 160 6.53 3.63 -13.08
N ALA A 161 7.33 3.81 -14.13
CA ALA A 161 7.73 5.13 -14.63
C ALA A 161 7.45 5.22 -16.13
N PHE A 162 6.35 5.89 -16.51
CA PHE A 162 5.93 6.01 -17.89
C PHE A 162 6.41 7.34 -18.47
N PHE A 163 7.40 7.29 -19.36
CA PHE A 163 8.05 8.48 -19.94
C PHE A 163 8.63 9.46 -18.89
N ALA A 164 9.07 8.93 -17.76
CA ALA A 164 9.71 9.65 -16.67
C ALA A 164 10.91 8.85 -16.12
N ALA A 165 11.74 9.49 -15.30
CA ALA A 165 12.81 8.80 -14.58
C ALA A 165 12.23 7.96 -13.43
N GLY A 166 12.88 6.84 -13.12
CA GLY A 166 12.60 6.05 -11.92
C GLY A 166 13.20 6.64 -10.64
N ASN A 167 12.77 6.14 -9.47
CA ASN A 167 13.25 6.56 -8.14
C ASN A 167 14.27 5.60 -7.50
N VAL A 168 14.38 4.35 -7.96
CA VAL A 168 15.47 3.43 -7.52
C VAL A 168 16.73 3.65 -8.34
N ASN A 169 16.54 3.77 -9.64
CA ASN A 169 17.57 4.13 -10.61
C ASN A 169 16.87 4.87 -11.76
N PRO A 170 17.61 5.48 -12.71
CA PRO A 170 17.00 6.29 -13.76
C PRO A 170 15.92 5.58 -14.60
N ALA A 171 15.89 4.25 -14.64
CA ALA A 171 14.97 3.46 -15.45
C ALA A 171 13.80 2.82 -14.68
N ALA A 172 13.88 2.68 -13.34
CA ALA A 172 12.96 1.83 -12.59
C ALA A 172 12.40 2.50 -11.34
N GLU A 173 11.10 2.31 -11.15
CA GLU A 173 10.35 2.69 -9.95
C GLU A 173 10.41 1.54 -8.92
N ALA A 174 10.39 1.88 -7.62
CA ALA A 174 10.59 1.00 -6.48
C ALA A 174 9.75 -0.27 -6.46
N ASN A 175 8.42 -0.15 -6.58
CA ASN A 175 7.52 -1.30 -6.49
C ASN A 175 7.74 -2.28 -7.63
N ILE A 176 7.89 -1.77 -8.86
CA ILE A 176 8.17 -2.61 -10.04
C ILE A 176 9.58 -3.19 -9.99
N TYR A 177 10.56 -2.45 -9.47
CA TYR A 177 11.92 -2.94 -9.28
C TYR A 177 12.00 -4.02 -8.18
N GLY A 178 11.13 -3.96 -7.18
CA GLY A 178 11.04 -4.92 -6.07
C GLY A 178 10.75 -6.34 -6.56
N ASP A 179 9.82 -6.47 -7.52
CA ASP A 179 9.55 -7.75 -8.20
C ASP A 179 9.09 -7.54 -9.66
N PRO A 180 10.03 -7.40 -10.61
CA PRO A 180 9.70 -7.18 -12.01
C PRO A 180 9.03 -8.38 -12.66
N ASP A 181 9.33 -9.60 -12.21
CA ASP A 181 8.70 -10.83 -12.69
C ASP A 181 7.23 -10.89 -12.27
N ALA A 182 6.91 -10.44 -11.05
CA ALA A 182 5.53 -10.32 -10.60
C ALA A 182 4.78 -9.22 -11.37
N ALA A 183 5.43 -8.08 -11.60
CA ALA A 183 4.85 -6.99 -12.36
C ALA A 183 4.45 -7.42 -13.78
N ASP A 184 5.33 -8.15 -14.48
CA ASP A 184 5.03 -8.68 -15.82
C ASP A 184 3.83 -9.65 -15.79
N VAL A 185 3.76 -10.53 -14.79
CA VAL A 185 2.61 -11.44 -14.60
C VAL A 185 1.31 -10.66 -14.41
N VAL A 186 1.31 -9.61 -13.58
CA VAL A 186 0.10 -8.81 -13.33
C VAL A 186 -0.29 -8.03 -14.58
N PHE A 187 0.64 -7.31 -15.21
CA PHE A 187 0.34 -6.47 -16.38
C PHE A 187 -0.08 -7.29 -17.61
N THR A 188 0.31 -8.57 -17.70
CA THR A 188 -0.09 -9.48 -18.78
C THR A 188 -1.27 -10.40 -18.42
N SER A 189 -1.84 -10.25 -17.21
CA SER A 189 -2.88 -11.16 -16.69
C SER A 189 -4.24 -11.08 -17.38
N GLY A 190 -4.53 -9.98 -18.07
CA GLY A 190 -5.84 -9.70 -18.65
C GLY A 190 -6.90 -9.20 -17.66
N ALA A 191 -6.53 -8.87 -16.42
CA ALA A 191 -7.40 -8.16 -15.48
C ALA A 191 -7.65 -6.70 -15.91
N ASP A 192 -8.70 -6.07 -15.38
CA ASP A 192 -8.89 -4.61 -15.49
C ASP A 192 -7.89 -3.90 -14.56
N ILE A 193 -6.90 -3.22 -15.13
CA ILE A 193 -5.75 -2.66 -14.40
C ILE A 193 -5.61 -1.16 -14.70
N ASP A 194 -5.62 -0.36 -13.63
CA ASP A 194 -5.18 1.04 -13.68
C ASP A 194 -3.78 1.14 -13.06
N VAL A 195 -2.86 1.82 -13.74
CA VAL A 195 -1.49 2.01 -13.22
C VAL A 195 -1.24 3.50 -12.96
N VAL A 196 -0.89 3.79 -11.71
CA VAL A 196 -0.54 5.11 -11.19
C VAL A 196 0.97 5.16 -11.04
N GLY A 197 1.66 5.61 -12.09
CA GLY A 197 3.11 5.67 -12.12
C GLY A 197 3.70 6.96 -11.54
N ILE A 198 5.02 6.95 -11.32
CA ILE A 198 5.74 8.10 -10.75
C ILE A 198 5.66 9.36 -11.62
N ASN A 199 5.41 9.20 -12.93
CA ASN A 199 5.14 10.30 -13.86
C ASN A 199 3.89 11.12 -13.49
N ILE A 200 2.98 10.60 -12.68
CA ILE A 200 1.84 11.36 -12.13
C ILE A 200 1.99 11.66 -10.64
N THR A 201 2.54 10.74 -9.83
CA THR A 201 2.62 10.97 -8.37
C THR A 201 3.55 12.13 -8.02
N THR A 202 4.66 12.31 -8.76
CA THR A 202 5.59 13.44 -8.57
C THR A 202 5.02 14.80 -8.98
N GLN A 203 3.78 14.85 -9.50
CA GLN A 203 3.04 16.09 -9.71
C GLN A 203 2.16 16.43 -8.50
N CYS A 204 1.95 15.49 -7.58
CA CYS A 204 1.13 15.63 -6.38
C CYS A 204 2.00 15.89 -5.16
N CYS A 205 2.67 17.04 -5.13
CA CYS A 205 3.59 17.39 -4.05
C CYS A 205 2.84 17.92 -2.82
N PHE A 206 3.34 17.60 -1.63
CA PHE A 206 2.94 18.24 -0.37
C PHE A 206 4.05 19.18 0.10
N THR A 207 3.77 20.48 0.14
CA THR A 207 4.74 21.47 0.61
C THR A 207 4.82 21.52 2.13
N ASP A 208 5.86 22.18 2.66
CA ASP A 208 5.93 22.50 4.10
C ASP A 208 4.71 23.32 4.58
N GLU A 209 4.05 24.11 3.71
CA GLU A 209 2.81 24.83 4.03
C GLU A 209 1.64 23.85 4.21
N ASP A 210 1.49 22.87 3.32
CA ASP A 210 0.45 21.83 3.42
C ASP A 210 0.64 20.97 4.68
N LEU A 211 1.89 20.62 5.01
CA LEU A 211 2.22 19.89 6.24
C LEU A 211 1.90 20.71 7.50
N LEU A 212 2.10 22.04 7.44
CA LEU A 212 1.73 22.93 8.52
C LEU A 212 0.20 23.08 8.64
N GLU A 213 -0.52 23.14 7.52
CA GLU A 213 -1.97 23.12 7.51
C GLU A 213 -2.50 21.82 8.13
N LEU A 214 -1.96 20.66 7.71
CA LEU A 214 -2.30 19.36 8.29
C LEU A 214 -2.10 19.38 9.79
N LYS A 215 -0.95 19.85 10.28
CA LYS A 215 -0.63 19.96 11.71
C LYS A 215 -1.62 20.82 12.50
N ASN A 216 -2.15 21.87 11.89
CA ASN A 216 -3.13 22.77 12.51
C ASN A 216 -4.58 22.28 12.39
N SER A 217 -4.81 21.19 11.65
CA SER A 217 -6.13 20.59 11.49
C SER A 217 -6.60 19.85 12.75
N LYS A 218 -7.87 19.46 12.77
CA LYS A 218 -8.49 18.69 13.87
C LYS A 218 -8.67 17.21 13.55
N GLY A 219 -7.92 16.69 12.58
CA GLY A 219 -7.96 15.27 12.23
C GLY A 219 -7.49 14.38 13.37
N VAL A 220 -8.15 13.25 13.60
CA VAL A 220 -7.83 12.32 14.69
C VAL A 220 -6.43 11.68 14.54
N HIS A 221 -5.94 11.55 13.31
CA HIS A 221 -4.63 10.98 13.02
C HIS A 221 -3.53 12.03 12.77
N THR A 222 -3.86 13.33 12.83
CA THR A 222 -2.98 14.45 12.46
C THR A 222 -1.59 14.37 13.08
N GLN A 223 -1.53 14.26 14.42
CA GLN A 223 -0.25 14.26 15.13
C GLN A 223 0.65 13.12 14.65
N PHE A 224 0.08 11.93 14.47
CA PHE A 224 0.81 10.76 14.02
C PHE A 224 1.30 10.86 12.58
N LEU A 225 0.45 11.35 11.68
CA LEU A 225 0.84 11.61 10.30
C LEU A 225 1.98 12.63 10.25
N CYS A 226 1.87 13.74 10.99
CA CYS A 226 2.91 14.76 11.05
C CYS A 226 4.23 14.23 11.60
N ASP A 227 4.17 13.40 12.65
CA ASP A 227 5.35 12.81 13.29
C ASP A 227 6.09 11.87 12.34
N MET A 228 5.37 11.02 11.58
CA MET A 228 5.97 10.16 10.55
C MET A 228 6.50 10.98 9.37
N CYS A 229 5.68 11.91 8.84
CA CYS A 229 6.02 12.74 7.68
C CYS A 229 7.28 13.56 7.88
N LYS A 230 7.64 13.91 9.13
CA LYS A 230 8.90 14.58 9.43
C LYS A 230 10.11 13.82 8.89
N PHE A 231 10.17 12.50 9.11
CA PHE A 231 11.28 11.69 8.63
C PHE A 231 11.34 11.66 7.09
N TYR A 232 10.18 11.52 6.46
CA TYR A 232 10.03 11.46 5.00
C TYR A 232 10.38 12.79 4.32
N ARG A 233 9.95 13.91 4.91
CA ARG A 233 10.25 15.27 4.45
C ARG A 233 11.73 15.60 4.60
N ASP A 234 12.36 15.21 5.71
CA ASP A 234 13.80 15.39 5.93
C ASP A 234 14.64 14.60 4.90
N TRP A 235 14.14 13.43 4.45
CA TRP A 235 14.75 12.69 3.35
C TRP A 235 14.62 13.45 2.02
N HIS A 236 13.41 13.89 1.64
CA HIS A 236 13.15 14.62 0.39
C HIS A 236 13.93 15.93 0.27
N GLU A 237 14.07 16.69 1.36
CA GLU A 237 14.90 17.89 1.36
C GLU A 237 16.37 17.55 1.07
N LYS A 238 16.86 16.42 1.58
CA LYS A 238 18.24 15.98 1.40
C LYS A 238 18.51 15.34 0.04
N SER A 239 17.60 14.51 -0.47
CA SER A 239 17.74 13.81 -1.75
C SER A 239 17.46 14.71 -2.94
N ASP A 240 16.36 15.47 -2.87
CA ASP A 240 15.78 16.16 -4.02
C ASP A 240 15.88 17.69 -3.90
N GLY A 241 16.27 18.20 -2.72
CA GLY A 241 16.29 19.64 -2.45
C GLY A 241 14.90 20.25 -2.34
N PHE A 242 13.86 19.42 -2.14
CA PHE A 242 12.47 19.85 -2.07
C PHE A 242 12.02 20.10 -0.63
N GLN A 243 11.37 21.24 -0.40
CA GLN A 243 10.82 21.61 0.92
C GLN A 243 9.41 21.06 1.07
N GLY A 244 9.33 19.75 1.36
CA GLY A 244 8.07 19.03 1.47
C GLY A 244 8.25 17.53 1.20
N ILE A 245 7.21 16.89 0.70
CA ILE A 245 7.16 15.49 0.27
C ILE A 245 6.78 15.45 -1.22
N LEU A 246 7.51 14.65 -2.01
CA LEU A 246 7.28 14.44 -3.45
C LEU A 246 6.59 13.09 -3.72
#